data_AF-A0A1E7ER40-F1
#
_entry.id   AF-A0A1E7ER40-F1
#
_cell.length_a   1.000
_cell.length_b   1.000
_cell.length_c   1.000
_cell.angle_alpha   90.00
_cell.angle_beta   90.00
_cell.angle_gamma   90.00
#
_symmetry.space_group_name_H-M   'P 1'
#
loop_
_entity.id
_entity.type
_entity.pdbx_description
1 polymer ?
#
loop_
_entity_poly.entity_id
_entity_poly.type
_entity_poly.pdbx_seq_one_letter_code
_entity_poly.pdbx_strand_id
1 'polypeptide(L)'
;MYEAFYEVDAFNYPLECWDVGQVTNMIGMFYKSTFFNADIADWDTSKVKQMEKMFAQTNYFNQAIGDWNISQVTSMEFMFRKAVYFNQDIGSWDTQQVASMNGIFYDAALFNTPIGDWDTSRLTDMSTMFKNAGSFNQNIGDWNVSQAMSMRDMLSAATSFNTPIGDWDVSQVSLMNGTFYDATNFSQPIGDWDTSNVLTTYDMFSGATSFNQPIGDWDISKVGTLGVMFFGATAFNQPLEDWNVSQVTSMAGTFGYASSFDQPLNDWDISQVTSIHIMFQNATAFNQPIESWDVAVVDTMGKMFLDAVNFNQCLSTW
;
A
#
# COMPACT_ATOMS: atom_id res chain seq x y z
N MET A 1 29.51 4.58 9.44
CA MET A 1 29.79 4.36 8.02
C MET A 1 28.63 4.93 7.21
N TYR A 2 28.48 6.26 7.22
CA TYR A 2 27.46 6.97 6.44
C TYR A 2 27.92 7.04 4.98
N GLU A 3 27.13 6.51 4.06
CA GLU A 3 27.34 6.57 2.60
C GLU A 3 28.74 6.11 2.11
N ALA A 4 29.37 5.18 2.83
CA ALA A 4 30.77 4.81 2.60
C ALA A 4 31.06 4.28 1.18
N PHE A 5 30.06 3.66 0.52
CA PHE A 5 30.16 3.11 -0.83
C PHE A 5 29.04 3.59 -1.76
N TYR A 6 28.54 4.81 -1.52
CA TYR A 6 27.51 5.43 -2.35
C TYR A 6 27.84 5.37 -3.86
N GLU A 7 26.92 4.82 -4.67
CA GLU A 7 27.03 4.69 -6.13
C GLU A 7 28.29 3.92 -6.62
N VAL A 8 28.88 3.07 -5.77
CA VAL A 8 30.00 2.22 -6.22
C VAL A 8 29.46 0.93 -6.85
N ASP A 9 29.13 0.99 -8.14
CA ASP A 9 28.46 -0.10 -8.86
C ASP A 9 29.26 -1.42 -8.89
N ALA A 10 30.60 -1.37 -8.96
CA ALA A 10 31.44 -2.57 -9.10
C ALA A 10 32.12 -3.02 -7.80
N PHE A 11 31.64 -2.57 -6.63
CA PHE A 11 32.28 -2.93 -5.36
C PHE A 11 31.97 -4.37 -4.95
N ASN A 12 32.97 -5.25 -4.99
CA ASN A 12 32.89 -6.62 -4.48
C ASN A 12 34.23 -7.10 -3.88
N TYR A 13 34.95 -6.19 -3.19
CA TYR A 13 36.21 -6.51 -2.53
C TYR A 13 35.96 -7.26 -1.20
N PRO A 14 36.92 -8.07 -0.70
CA PRO A 14 36.78 -8.75 0.58
C PRO A 14 36.58 -7.76 1.73
N LEU A 15 35.47 -7.91 2.45
CA LEU A 15 35.11 -7.10 3.62
C LEU A 15 35.48 -7.79 4.94
N GLU A 16 36.07 -8.98 4.88
CA GLU A 16 36.46 -9.82 6.03
C GLU A 16 37.38 -9.12 7.04
N CYS A 17 38.13 -8.10 6.62
CA CYS A 17 39.04 -7.34 7.48
C CYS A 17 38.39 -6.12 8.16
N TRP A 18 37.10 -5.87 7.93
CA TRP A 18 36.40 -4.70 8.45
C TRP A 18 35.83 -5.00 9.83
N ASP A 19 36.34 -4.31 10.85
CA ASP A 19 35.72 -4.28 12.19
C ASP A 19 34.65 -3.19 12.24
N VAL A 20 33.38 -3.61 12.24
CA VAL A 20 32.22 -2.74 12.31
C VAL A 20 31.58 -2.70 13.71
N GLY A 21 32.14 -3.37 14.71
CA GLY A 21 31.55 -3.54 16.05
C GLY A 21 31.48 -2.27 16.91
N GLN A 22 31.96 -1.14 16.40
CA GLN A 22 31.80 0.20 17.00
C GLN A 22 30.91 1.13 16.17
N VAL A 23 30.43 0.66 15.01
CA VAL A 23 29.65 1.49 14.09
C VAL A 23 28.23 1.61 14.59
N THR A 24 27.74 2.85 14.70
CA THR A 24 26.38 3.15 15.17
C THR A 24 25.45 3.61 14.04
N ASN A 25 26.00 3.95 12.87
CA ASN A 25 25.26 4.45 11.72
C ASN A 25 25.79 3.78 10.46
N MET A 26 24.92 3.09 9.73
CA MET A 26 25.17 2.43 8.45
C MET A 26 24.27 3.01 7.34
N ILE A 27 23.80 4.25 7.51
CA ILE A 27 22.91 4.89 6.54
C ILE A 27 23.56 4.92 5.18
N GLY A 28 22.85 4.40 4.18
CA GLY A 28 23.24 4.43 2.79
C GLY A 28 24.59 3.79 2.50
N MET A 29 25.10 2.91 3.37
CA MET A 29 26.47 2.40 3.28
C MET A 29 26.77 1.82 1.89
N PHE A 30 25.82 1.10 1.28
CA PHE A 30 25.91 0.55 -0.08
C PHE A 30 24.84 1.11 -1.01
N TYR A 31 24.33 2.31 -0.72
CA TYR A 31 23.24 2.88 -1.52
C TYR A 31 23.64 3.03 -2.99
N LYS A 32 22.80 2.49 -3.89
CA LYS A 32 23.03 2.43 -5.35
C LYS A 32 24.27 1.65 -5.78
N SER A 33 24.86 0.82 -4.92
CA SER A 33 25.89 -0.15 -5.34
C SER A 33 25.21 -1.33 -6.05
N THR A 34 24.81 -1.15 -7.31
CA THR A 34 23.87 -2.05 -8.02
C THR A 34 24.23 -3.53 -7.92
N PHE A 35 25.51 -3.87 -8.07
CA PHE A 35 26.02 -5.25 -8.07
C PHE A 35 26.58 -5.71 -6.71
N PHE A 36 26.44 -4.91 -5.64
CA PHE A 36 26.95 -5.28 -4.33
C PHE A 36 26.29 -6.56 -3.82
N ASN A 37 27.11 -7.56 -3.53
CA ASN A 37 26.69 -8.83 -2.96
C ASN A 37 27.87 -9.51 -2.23
N ALA A 38 28.77 -8.73 -1.63
CA ALA A 38 29.92 -9.27 -0.90
C ALA A 38 29.47 -9.84 0.45
N ASP A 39 30.09 -10.94 0.90
CA ASP A 39 29.78 -11.54 2.20
C ASP A 39 30.05 -10.57 3.35
N ILE A 40 29.04 -10.40 4.20
CA ILE A 40 28.99 -9.53 5.38
C ILE A 40 28.26 -10.22 6.54
N ALA A 41 28.10 -11.55 6.49
CA ALA A 41 27.35 -12.29 7.49
C ALA A 41 27.95 -12.12 8.90
N ASP A 42 29.28 -12.11 9.00
CA ASP A 42 30.03 -12.06 10.27
C ASP A 42 30.16 -10.65 10.90
N TRP A 43 29.47 -9.65 10.35
CA TRP A 43 29.55 -8.28 10.88
C TRP A 43 28.85 -8.13 12.24
N ASP A 44 29.58 -7.62 13.25
CA ASP A 44 29.00 -7.24 14.53
C ASP A 44 28.18 -5.94 14.41
N THR A 45 26.87 -6.08 14.26
CA THR A 45 25.91 -4.98 14.12
C THR A 45 25.30 -4.53 15.45
N SER A 46 25.72 -5.09 16.60
CA SER A 46 25.07 -4.92 17.91
C SER A 46 24.99 -3.48 18.44
N LYS A 47 25.76 -2.55 17.87
CA LYS A 47 25.74 -1.11 18.22
C LYS A 47 25.10 -0.22 17.17
N VAL A 48 24.69 -0.78 16.03
CA VAL A 48 24.09 -0.03 14.94
C VAL A 48 22.70 0.44 15.37
N LYS A 49 22.42 1.73 15.14
CA LYS A 49 21.14 2.38 15.46
C LYS A 49 20.36 2.78 14.21
N GLN A 50 21.05 2.95 13.09
CA GLN A 50 20.54 3.57 11.88
C GLN A 50 21.01 2.76 10.66
N MET A 51 20.05 2.18 9.92
CA MET A 51 20.28 1.34 8.73
C MET A 51 19.52 1.86 7.49
N GLU A 52 19.07 3.11 7.52
CA GLU A 52 18.29 3.72 6.45
C GLU A 52 19.02 3.60 5.10
N LYS A 53 18.33 3.11 4.07
CA LYS A 53 18.85 2.97 2.70
C LYS A 53 20.13 2.15 2.56
N MET A 54 20.54 1.38 3.58
CA MET A 54 21.82 0.67 3.58
C MET A 54 22.06 -0.15 2.31
N PHE A 55 21.01 -0.82 1.82
CA PHE A 55 20.99 -1.64 0.60
C PHE A 55 19.98 -1.11 -0.44
N ALA A 56 19.61 0.16 -0.38
CA ALA A 56 18.69 0.69 -1.38
C ALA A 56 19.39 0.75 -2.75
N GLN A 57 18.73 0.23 -3.79
CA GLN A 57 19.23 0.10 -5.15
C GLN A 57 20.47 -0.81 -5.28
N THR A 58 20.71 -1.73 -4.35
CA THR A 58 21.65 -2.84 -4.53
C THR A 58 20.92 -4.03 -5.15
N ASN A 59 20.59 -3.95 -6.43
CA ASN A 59 19.68 -4.89 -7.09
C ASN A 59 20.01 -6.37 -6.82
N TYR A 60 21.30 -6.72 -6.82
CA TYR A 60 21.80 -8.10 -6.68
C TYR A 60 22.12 -8.53 -5.24
N PHE A 61 21.92 -7.65 -4.26
CA PHE A 61 22.21 -7.99 -2.86
C PHE A 61 21.26 -9.09 -2.37
N ASN A 62 21.83 -10.18 -1.86
CA ASN A 62 21.08 -11.34 -1.35
C ASN A 62 21.93 -12.15 -0.34
N GLN A 63 22.71 -11.47 0.50
CA GLN A 63 23.58 -12.11 1.48
C GLN A 63 22.86 -12.45 2.78
N ALA A 64 23.25 -13.55 3.41
CA ALA A 64 22.66 -14.04 4.65
C ALA A 64 23.01 -13.10 5.82
N ILE A 65 22.04 -12.28 6.21
CA ILE A 65 22.15 -11.29 7.29
C ILE A 65 21.19 -11.58 8.46
N GLY A 66 20.60 -12.78 8.49
CA GLY A 66 19.64 -13.18 9.53
C GLY A 66 20.24 -13.19 10.94
N ASP A 67 21.54 -13.46 11.05
CA ASP A 67 22.27 -13.51 12.33
C ASP A 67 22.70 -12.13 12.85
N TRP A 68 22.41 -11.05 12.12
CA TRP A 68 22.71 -9.69 12.56
C TRP A 68 21.91 -9.30 13.81
N ASN A 69 22.58 -8.65 14.76
CA ASN A 69 21.93 -8.09 15.94
C ASN A 69 21.43 -6.68 15.65
N ILE A 70 20.13 -6.56 15.37
CA ILE A 70 19.47 -5.27 15.12
C ILE A 70 18.73 -4.68 16.33
N SER A 71 18.89 -5.25 17.54
CA SER A 71 18.11 -4.86 18.73
C SER A 71 18.26 -3.39 19.17
N GLN A 72 19.28 -2.68 18.67
CA GLN A 72 19.47 -1.23 18.91
C GLN A 72 19.06 -0.35 17.73
N VAL A 73 18.65 -0.94 16.60
CA VAL A 73 18.23 -0.21 15.40
C VAL A 73 16.89 0.47 15.67
N THR A 74 16.84 1.77 15.43
CA THR A 74 15.63 2.58 15.58
C THR A 74 14.98 2.93 14.24
N SER A 75 15.70 2.78 13.13
CA SER A 75 15.24 3.16 11.80
C SER A 75 15.91 2.32 10.71
N MET A 76 15.08 1.79 9.81
CA MET A 76 15.47 0.99 8.64
C MET A 76 14.69 1.41 7.38
N GLU A 77 14.35 2.70 7.30
CA GLU A 77 13.65 3.28 6.15
C GLU A 77 14.35 2.94 4.83
N PHE A 78 13.57 2.45 3.88
CA PHE A 78 14.04 2.08 2.55
C PHE A 78 15.25 1.14 2.52
N MET A 79 15.54 0.40 3.59
CA MET A 79 16.78 -0.37 3.70
C MET A 79 17.02 -1.30 2.50
N PHE A 80 15.98 -1.96 1.98
CA PHE A 80 16.03 -2.86 0.82
C PHE A 80 15.27 -2.32 -0.40
N ARG A 81 15.03 -1.00 -0.47
CA ARG A 81 14.30 -0.42 -1.61
C ARG A 81 15.04 -0.75 -2.92
N LYS A 82 14.38 -1.38 -3.89
CA LYS A 82 14.98 -1.86 -5.16
C LYS A 82 16.10 -2.90 -4.99
N ALA A 83 16.21 -3.59 -3.86
CA ALA A 83 17.04 -4.79 -3.73
C ALA A 83 16.31 -5.99 -4.35
N VAL A 84 16.22 -5.99 -5.69
CA VAL A 84 15.35 -6.87 -6.49
C VAL A 84 15.46 -8.35 -6.13
N TYR A 85 16.68 -8.83 -5.89
CA TYR A 85 16.97 -10.24 -5.61
C TYR A 85 17.01 -10.61 -4.12
N PHE A 86 16.82 -9.65 -3.22
CA PHE A 86 16.91 -9.90 -1.78
C PHE A 86 15.72 -10.75 -1.30
N ASN A 87 16.01 -11.93 -0.77
CA ASN A 87 15.01 -12.85 -0.21
C ASN A 87 15.62 -13.77 0.87
N GLN A 88 16.47 -13.20 1.73
CA GLN A 88 17.10 -13.95 2.83
C GLN A 88 16.23 -13.98 4.08
N ASP A 89 16.52 -14.94 4.96
CA ASP A 89 15.86 -15.05 6.26
C ASP A 89 16.29 -13.90 7.18
N ILE A 90 15.29 -13.13 7.61
CA ILE A 90 15.39 -12.00 8.54
C ILE A 90 14.22 -12.02 9.54
N GLY A 91 13.49 -13.14 9.61
CA GLY A 91 12.31 -13.27 10.47
C GLY A 91 12.67 -13.19 11.96
N SER A 92 13.89 -13.59 12.33
CA SER A 92 14.40 -13.61 13.71
C SER A 92 14.92 -12.26 14.23
N TRP A 93 14.84 -11.21 13.42
CA TRP A 93 15.30 -9.88 13.82
C TRP A 93 14.44 -9.28 14.95
N ASP A 94 15.08 -8.78 16.00
CA ASP A 94 14.42 -8.05 17.09
C ASP A 94 14.11 -6.61 16.65
N THR A 95 12.87 -6.38 16.21
CA THR A 95 12.40 -5.07 15.73
C THR A 95 11.77 -4.18 16.80
N GLN A 96 11.80 -4.55 18.09
CA GLN A 96 11.11 -3.83 19.16
C GLN A 96 11.53 -2.35 19.29
N GLN A 97 12.77 -2.02 18.89
CA GLN A 97 13.28 -0.66 18.94
C GLN A 97 13.02 0.17 17.67
N VAL A 98 12.59 -0.48 16.58
CA VAL A 98 12.43 0.17 15.29
C VAL A 98 11.16 1.02 15.29
N ALA A 99 11.33 2.32 15.09
CA ALA A 99 10.24 3.29 15.02
C ALA A 99 9.90 3.69 13.57
N SER A 100 10.77 3.39 12.60
CA SER A 100 10.52 3.68 11.19
C SER A 100 11.02 2.58 10.25
N MET A 101 10.10 2.12 9.38
CA MET A 101 10.34 1.10 8.35
C MET A 101 9.74 1.49 7.00
N ASN A 102 9.44 2.79 6.81
CA ASN A 102 8.80 3.29 5.58
C ASN A 102 9.56 2.80 4.34
N GLY A 103 8.82 2.18 3.40
CA GLY A 103 9.37 1.72 2.12
C GLY A 103 10.48 0.67 2.21
N ILE A 104 10.62 -0.06 3.32
CA ILE A 104 11.71 -1.03 3.53
C ILE A 104 11.91 -1.99 2.35
N PHE A 105 10.85 -2.53 1.75
CA PHE A 105 10.87 -3.44 0.60
C PHE A 105 10.26 -2.83 -0.67
N TYR A 106 10.20 -1.50 -0.77
CA TYR A 106 9.71 -0.83 -1.99
C TYR A 106 10.53 -1.28 -3.21
N ASP A 107 9.90 -1.89 -4.22
CA ASP A 107 10.49 -2.45 -5.44
C ASP A 107 11.42 -3.66 -5.19
N ALA A 108 11.36 -4.30 -4.02
CA ALA A 108 12.05 -5.56 -3.75
C ALA A 108 11.25 -6.74 -4.35
N ALA A 109 11.26 -6.84 -5.68
CA ALA A 109 10.30 -7.64 -6.44
C ALA A 109 10.24 -9.14 -6.06
N LEU A 110 11.34 -9.74 -5.59
CA LEU A 110 11.42 -11.14 -5.22
C LEU A 110 11.31 -11.40 -3.70
N PHE A 111 11.18 -10.37 -2.88
CA PHE A 111 11.10 -10.53 -1.43
C PHE A 111 9.79 -11.25 -1.04
N ASN A 112 9.93 -12.35 -0.31
CA ASN A 112 8.84 -13.21 0.15
C ASN A 112 9.26 -14.08 1.35
N THR A 113 10.11 -13.56 2.23
CA THR A 113 10.54 -14.23 3.46
C THR A 113 9.55 -13.97 4.61
N PRO A 114 9.22 -14.98 5.45
CA PRO A 114 8.39 -14.77 6.64
C PRO A 114 8.94 -13.67 7.57
N ILE A 115 8.07 -12.73 7.92
CA ILE A 115 8.35 -11.59 8.83
C ILE A 115 7.18 -11.33 9.79
N GLY A 116 6.33 -12.34 9.99
CA GLY A 116 5.14 -12.23 10.84
C GLY A 116 5.46 -11.95 12.31
N ASP A 117 6.65 -12.37 12.77
CA ASP A 117 7.10 -12.21 14.16
C ASP A 117 7.69 -10.82 14.46
N TRP A 118 7.77 -9.92 13.48
CA TRP A 118 8.25 -8.56 13.69
C TRP A 118 7.29 -7.77 14.58
N ASP A 119 7.84 -7.09 15.60
CA ASP A 119 7.12 -6.10 16.39
C ASP A 119 6.96 -4.80 15.57
N THR A 120 5.71 -4.48 15.21
CA THR A 120 5.32 -3.26 14.49
C THR A 120 4.60 -2.24 15.37
N SER A 121 4.49 -2.49 16.68
CA SER A 121 3.63 -1.71 17.60
C SER A 121 4.03 -0.24 17.76
N ARG A 122 5.22 0.14 17.29
CA ARG A 122 5.75 1.51 17.34
C ARG A 122 5.64 2.27 16.02
N LEU A 123 5.23 1.60 14.95
CA LEU A 123 5.19 2.19 13.62
C LEU A 123 3.97 3.10 13.48
N THR A 124 4.22 4.36 13.15
CA THR A 124 3.15 5.33 12.85
C THR A 124 2.98 5.58 11.35
N ASP A 125 4.00 5.28 10.55
CA ASP A 125 3.98 5.36 9.09
C ASP A 125 4.43 4.01 8.50
N MET A 126 3.49 3.31 7.88
CA MET A 126 3.71 2.04 7.17
C MET A 126 3.68 2.22 5.65
N SER A 127 3.78 3.46 5.17
CA SER A 127 3.62 3.76 3.76
C SER A 127 4.67 3.06 2.92
N THR A 128 4.26 2.59 1.75
CA THR A 128 5.12 2.00 0.71
C THR A 128 5.94 0.77 1.11
N MET A 129 5.74 0.17 2.30
CA MET A 129 6.61 -0.90 2.83
C MET A 129 6.82 -2.04 1.83
N PHE A 130 5.78 -2.44 1.08
CA PHE A 130 5.80 -3.49 0.07
C PHE A 130 5.37 -3.01 -1.30
N LYS A 131 5.46 -1.69 -1.57
CA LYS A 131 5.11 -1.14 -2.89
C LYS A 131 5.92 -1.84 -3.98
N ASN A 132 5.27 -2.40 -5.00
CA ASN A 132 5.87 -3.19 -6.09
C ASN A 132 6.66 -4.44 -5.62
N ALA A 133 6.46 -4.94 -4.40
CA ALA A 133 7.02 -6.22 -3.95
C ALA A 133 6.16 -7.37 -4.52
N GLY A 134 6.23 -7.58 -5.84
CA GLY A 134 5.28 -8.43 -6.57
C GLY A 134 5.19 -9.88 -6.10
N SER A 135 6.25 -10.44 -5.50
CA SER A 135 6.27 -11.81 -4.97
C SER A 135 5.80 -11.94 -3.52
N PHE A 136 5.61 -10.82 -2.81
CA PHE A 136 5.32 -10.85 -1.38
C PHE A 136 3.92 -11.42 -1.10
N ASN A 137 3.85 -12.47 -0.29
CA ASN A 137 2.61 -13.11 0.14
C ASN A 137 2.76 -13.80 1.51
N GLN A 138 3.49 -13.16 2.42
CA GLN A 138 3.73 -13.71 3.77
C GLN A 138 2.68 -13.22 4.76
N ASN A 139 2.43 -14.04 5.79
CA ASN A 139 1.47 -13.71 6.84
C ASN A 139 1.98 -12.50 7.65
N ILE A 140 1.19 -11.43 7.64
CA ILE A 140 1.36 -10.21 8.43
C ILE A 140 0.08 -9.87 9.21
N GLY A 141 -0.86 -10.81 9.32
CA GLY A 141 -2.14 -10.60 10.01
C GLY A 141 -1.97 -10.33 11.50
N ASP A 142 -0.92 -10.89 12.12
CA ASP A 142 -0.62 -10.73 13.56
C ASP A 142 0.14 -9.43 13.89
N TRP A 143 0.46 -8.60 12.88
CA TRP A 143 1.12 -7.32 13.10
C TRP A 143 0.24 -6.36 13.91
N ASN A 144 0.85 -5.71 14.90
CA ASN A 144 0.18 -4.63 15.63
C ASN A 144 0.27 -3.33 14.84
N VAL A 145 -0.85 -2.90 14.24
CA VAL A 145 -0.95 -1.67 13.46
C VAL A 145 -1.74 -0.56 14.16
N SER A 146 -2.08 -0.73 15.45
CA SER A 146 -2.93 0.21 16.22
C SER A 146 -2.37 1.64 16.37
N GLN A 147 -1.08 1.85 16.10
CA GLN A 147 -0.45 3.17 16.11
C GLN A 147 -0.26 3.76 14.70
N ALA A 148 -0.58 3.00 13.65
CA ALA A 148 -0.38 3.45 12.27
C ALA A 148 -1.36 4.58 11.94
N MET A 149 -0.82 5.69 11.45
CA MET A 149 -1.59 6.83 10.94
C MET A 149 -1.65 6.84 9.41
N SER A 150 -0.68 6.20 8.74
CA SER A 150 -0.56 6.16 7.27
C SER A 150 -0.23 4.75 6.77
N MET A 151 -1.05 4.27 5.84
CA MET A 151 -0.85 3.02 5.09
C MET A 151 -0.77 3.27 3.58
N ARG A 152 -0.37 4.49 3.18
CA ARG A 152 -0.32 4.91 1.78
C ARG A 152 0.55 3.96 0.96
N ASP A 153 0.02 3.44 -0.14
CA ASP A 153 0.70 2.53 -1.05
C ASP A 153 1.35 1.30 -0.38
N MET A 154 0.96 0.92 0.85
CA MET A 154 1.68 -0.08 1.63
C MET A 154 1.84 -1.42 0.89
N LEU A 155 0.77 -1.86 0.22
CA LEU A 155 0.70 -3.10 -0.58
C LEU A 155 0.42 -2.80 -2.07
N SER A 156 0.67 -1.57 -2.51
CA SER A 156 0.49 -1.16 -3.90
C SER A 156 1.34 -2.05 -4.81
N ALA A 157 0.73 -2.69 -5.81
CA ALA A 157 1.35 -3.60 -6.77
C ALA A 157 2.10 -4.78 -6.12
N ALA A 158 1.75 -5.16 -4.89
CA ALA A 158 2.10 -6.44 -4.30
C ALA A 158 1.21 -7.54 -4.91
N THR A 159 1.41 -7.83 -6.20
CA THR A 159 0.47 -8.61 -7.02
C THR A 159 0.22 -10.03 -6.53
N SER A 160 1.13 -10.64 -5.76
CA SER A 160 0.94 -11.97 -5.16
C SER A 160 0.23 -11.93 -3.80
N PHE A 161 0.10 -10.77 -3.16
CA PHE A 161 -0.39 -10.66 -1.79
C PHE A 161 -1.88 -10.99 -1.68
N ASN A 162 -2.21 -11.98 -0.86
CA ASN A 162 -3.58 -12.37 -0.56
C ASN A 162 -3.67 -13.07 0.81
N THR A 163 -2.99 -12.54 1.83
CA THR A 163 -3.01 -13.08 3.20
C THR A 163 -4.00 -12.33 4.10
N PRO A 164 -4.69 -13.00 5.04
CA PRO A 164 -5.67 -12.34 5.91
C PRO A 164 -5.05 -11.21 6.75
N ILE A 165 -5.72 -10.06 6.74
CA ILE A 165 -5.36 -8.85 7.50
C ILE A 165 -6.60 -8.19 8.14
N GLY A 166 -7.71 -8.92 8.23
CA GLY A 166 -8.98 -8.40 8.75
C GLY A 166 -8.90 -7.99 10.23
N ASP A 167 -8.02 -8.63 11.00
CA ASP A 167 -7.86 -8.39 12.45
C ASP A 167 -7.02 -7.15 12.78
N TRP A 168 -6.55 -6.41 11.77
CA TRP A 168 -5.80 -5.18 11.98
C TRP A 168 -6.67 -4.07 12.61
N ASP A 169 -6.18 -3.51 13.73
CA ASP A 169 -6.75 -2.29 14.32
C ASP A 169 -6.30 -1.05 13.51
N VAL A 170 -7.12 -0.67 12.53
CA VAL A 170 -6.88 0.51 11.69
C VAL A 170 -7.54 1.80 12.22
N SER A 171 -8.04 1.80 13.46
CA SER A 171 -8.82 2.92 14.02
C SER A 171 -8.07 4.25 14.06
N GLN A 172 -6.73 4.25 14.03
CA GLN A 172 -5.90 5.47 13.97
C GLN A 172 -5.49 5.87 12.55
N VAL A 173 -5.76 5.05 11.54
CA VAL A 173 -5.32 5.29 10.17
C VAL A 173 -6.15 6.41 9.54
N SER A 174 -5.45 7.42 9.03
CA SER A 174 -6.07 8.57 8.35
C SER A 174 -5.80 8.59 6.84
N LEU A 175 -4.73 7.94 6.38
CA LEU A 175 -4.30 7.93 4.97
C LEU A 175 -4.23 6.50 4.42
N MET A 176 -5.18 6.14 3.55
CA MET A 176 -5.27 4.84 2.88
C MET A 176 -5.12 4.92 1.35
N ASN A 177 -4.58 6.04 0.83
CA ASN A 177 -4.38 6.20 -0.61
C ASN A 177 -3.55 5.04 -1.17
N GLY A 178 -4.02 4.42 -2.24
CA GLY A 178 -3.30 3.39 -2.98
C GLY A 178 -2.91 2.15 -2.19
N THR A 179 -3.44 1.91 -0.99
CA THR A 179 -3.00 0.79 -0.13
C THR A 179 -3.00 -0.54 -0.88
N PHE A 180 -3.99 -0.78 -1.75
CA PHE A 180 -4.11 -1.98 -2.60
C PHE A 180 -4.11 -1.65 -4.12
N TYR A 181 -3.58 -0.49 -4.51
CA TYR A 181 -3.46 -0.10 -5.92
C TYR A 181 -2.73 -1.19 -6.71
N ASP A 182 -3.28 -1.72 -7.79
CA ASP A 182 -2.74 -2.83 -8.59
C ASP A 182 -2.38 -4.11 -7.79
N ALA A 183 -2.93 -4.30 -6.58
CA ALA A 183 -2.82 -5.55 -5.82
C ALA A 183 -3.76 -6.61 -6.41
N THR A 184 -3.45 -7.09 -7.61
CA THR A 184 -4.38 -7.82 -8.48
C THR A 184 -4.99 -9.09 -7.87
N ASN A 185 -4.30 -9.79 -6.97
CA ASN A 185 -4.80 -11.00 -6.31
C ASN A 185 -5.50 -10.76 -4.96
N PHE A 186 -5.43 -9.55 -4.41
CA PHE A 186 -5.95 -9.27 -3.08
C PHE A 186 -7.48 -9.37 -3.05
N SER A 187 -8.01 -10.23 -2.17
CA SER A 187 -9.45 -10.39 -1.96
C SER A 187 -9.74 -10.95 -0.57
N GLN A 188 -9.17 -10.33 0.47
CA GLN A 188 -9.35 -10.75 1.86
C GLN A 188 -10.39 -9.89 2.58
N PRO A 189 -11.14 -10.46 3.55
CA PRO A 189 -12.15 -9.72 4.29
C PRO A 189 -11.49 -8.63 5.14
N ILE A 190 -11.96 -7.39 4.94
CA ILE A 190 -11.53 -6.18 5.65
C ILE A 190 -12.73 -5.30 6.04
N GLY A 191 -13.93 -5.88 6.03
CA GLY A 191 -15.17 -5.17 6.33
C GLY A 191 -15.25 -4.67 7.78
N ASP A 192 -14.59 -5.39 8.70
CA ASP A 192 -14.58 -5.08 10.15
C ASP A 192 -13.61 -3.95 10.54
N TRP A 193 -12.90 -3.36 9.58
CA TRP A 193 -12.00 -2.24 9.82
C TRP A 193 -12.75 -0.98 10.27
N ASP A 194 -12.32 -0.38 11.39
CA ASP A 194 -12.79 0.94 11.81
C ASP A 194 -12.16 2.04 10.95
N THR A 195 -12.88 2.46 9.91
CA THR A 195 -12.44 3.53 8.99
C THR A 195 -12.86 4.93 9.42
N SER A 196 -13.41 5.11 10.62
CA SER A 196 -14.01 6.39 11.05
C SER A 196 -13.04 7.57 11.11
N ASN A 197 -11.73 7.33 11.09
CA ASN A 197 -10.68 8.36 11.03
C ASN A 197 -10.04 8.53 9.64
N VAL A 198 -10.44 7.75 8.64
CA VAL A 198 -9.90 7.83 7.29
C VAL A 198 -10.34 9.12 6.60
N LEU A 199 -9.36 9.87 6.09
CA LEU A 199 -9.59 11.13 5.38
C LEU A 199 -9.52 10.97 3.86
N THR A 200 -8.85 9.91 3.39
CA THR A 200 -8.67 9.67 1.96
C THR A 200 -8.44 8.19 1.64
N THR A 201 -9.18 7.74 0.63
CA THR A 201 -9.13 6.40 0.01
C THR A 201 -8.84 6.51 -1.50
N TYR A 202 -8.33 7.66 -1.95
CA TYR A 202 -7.98 7.90 -3.35
C TYR A 202 -7.20 6.70 -3.90
N ASP A 203 -7.61 6.19 -5.07
CA ASP A 203 -7.04 5.03 -5.78
C ASP A 203 -6.80 3.72 -4.99
N MET A 204 -7.35 3.57 -3.78
CA MET A 204 -7.05 2.48 -2.86
C MET A 204 -7.17 1.07 -3.47
N PHE A 205 -8.17 0.81 -4.31
CA PHE A 205 -8.41 -0.46 -4.99
C PHE A 205 -8.32 -0.34 -6.52
N SER A 206 -7.76 0.76 -7.04
CA SER A 206 -7.57 0.91 -8.48
C SER A 206 -6.70 -0.22 -9.01
N GLY A 207 -7.18 -0.97 -10.01
CA GLY A 207 -6.50 -2.14 -10.56
C GLY A 207 -6.47 -3.40 -9.67
N ALA A 208 -7.11 -3.39 -8.49
CA ALA A 208 -7.28 -4.57 -7.64
C ALA A 208 -8.34 -5.52 -8.23
N THR A 209 -8.00 -6.17 -9.35
CA THR A 209 -8.94 -6.88 -10.22
C THR A 209 -9.69 -8.04 -9.57
N SER A 210 -9.15 -8.65 -8.50
CA SER A 210 -9.80 -9.75 -7.76
C SER A 210 -10.61 -9.29 -6.53
N PHE A 211 -10.51 -8.02 -6.14
CA PHE A 211 -11.14 -7.55 -4.90
C PHE A 211 -12.66 -7.49 -5.04
N ASN A 212 -13.37 -8.21 -4.16
CA ASN A 212 -14.84 -8.24 -4.13
C ASN A 212 -15.36 -8.60 -2.73
N GLN A 213 -14.84 -7.93 -1.70
CA GLN A 213 -15.16 -8.20 -0.30
C GLN A 213 -16.06 -7.11 0.28
N PRO A 214 -16.99 -7.45 1.19
CA PRO A 214 -17.94 -6.50 1.73
C PRO A 214 -17.23 -5.43 2.54
N ILE A 215 -17.51 -4.17 2.22
CA ILE A 215 -16.99 -2.95 2.87
C ILE A 215 -18.10 -1.90 3.06
N GLY A 216 -19.36 -2.33 2.97
CA GLY A 216 -20.53 -1.45 3.12
C GLY A 216 -20.62 -0.82 4.52
N ASP A 217 -20.07 -1.50 5.53
CA ASP A 217 -20.08 -1.04 6.94
C ASP A 217 -18.98 0.00 7.26
N TRP A 218 -18.12 0.35 6.29
CA TRP A 218 -17.10 1.36 6.48
C TRP A 218 -17.69 2.76 6.70
N ASP A 219 -17.23 3.45 7.75
CA ASP A 219 -17.47 4.88 7.93
C ASP A 219 -16.53 5.68 7.03
N ILE A 220 -17.06 6.23 5.95
CA ILE A 220 -16.35 7.13 5.03
C ILE A 220 -16.77 8.60 5.18
N SER A 221 -17.47 8.95 6.26
CA SER A 221 -18.07 10.28 6.44
C SER A 221 -17.08 11.45 6.46
N LYS A 222 -15.79 11.18 6.67
CA LYS A 222 -14.69 12.17 6.65
C LYS A 222 -13.91 12.17 5.33
N VAL A 223 -14.19 11.26 4.40
CA VAL A 223 -13.46 11.12 3.14
C VAL A 223 -13.84 12.25 2.18
N GLY A 224 -12.84 13.04 1.75
CA GLY A 224 -13.10 14.19 0.88
C GLY A 224 -13.21 13.86 -0.61
N THR A 225 -12.73 12.68 -1.04
CA THR A 225 -12.72 12.25 -2.45
C THR A 225 -12.77 10.73 -2.55
N LEU A 226 -13.59 10.22 -3.48
CA LEU A 226 -13.62 8.81 -3.89
C LEU A 226 -12.93 8.61 -5.25
N GLY A 227 -12.13 9.59 -5.67
CA GLY A 227 -11.46 9.61 -6.97
C GLY A 227 -10.72 8.30 -7.25
N VAL A 228 -11.08 7.67 -8.38
CA VAL A 228 -10.50 6.42 -8.91
C VAL A 228 -10.39 5.26 -7.91
N MET A 229 -11.15 5.26 -6.81
CA MET A 229 -11.02 4.28 -5.72
C MET A 229 -11.13 2.83 -6.19
N PHE A 230 -12.05 2.52 -7.11
CA PHE A 230 -12.26 1.19 -7.71
C PHE A 230 -11.96 1.17 -9.21
N PHE A 231 -11.14 2.10 -9.70
CA PHE A 231 -10.89 2.21 -11.14
C PHE A 231 -10.21 0.92 -11.66
N GLY A 232 -10.86 0.17 -12.54
CA GLY A 232 -10.35 -1.12 -13.03
C GLY A 232 -10.42 -2.27 -12.02
N ALA A 233 -11.11 -2.13 -10.89
CA ALA A 233 -11.42 -3.23 -9.98
C ALA A 233 -12.52 -4.12 -10.60
N THR A 234 -12.15 -4.91 -11.60
CA THR A 234 -13.09 -5.58 -12.52
C THR A 234 -14.05 -6.56 -11.85
N ALA A 235 -13.67 -7.18 -10.72
CA ALA A 235 -14.54 -8.09 -9.97
C ALA A 235 -15.44 -7.40 -8.93
N PHE A 236 -15.20 -6.14 -8.59
CA PHE A 236 -15.86 -5.47 -7.48
C PHE A 236 -17.36 -5.24 -7.77
N ASN A 237 -18.22 -5.77 -6.90
CA ASN A 237 -19.68 -5.63 -7.00
C ASN A 237 -20.35 -5.79 -5.62
N GLN A 238 -19.91 -4.99 -4.64
CA GLN A 238 -20.42 -5.02 -3.27
C GLN A 238 -21.30 -3.79 -2.98
N PRO A 239 -22.35 -3.92 -2.14
CA PRO A 239 -23.24 -2.82 -1.83
C PRO A 239 -22.51 -1.71 -1.07
N LEU A 240 -22.79 -0.45 -1.46
CA LEU A 240 -22.22 0.77 -0.88
C LEU A 240 -23.29 1.84 -0.61
N GLU A 241 -24.57 1.47 -0.66
CA GLU A 241 -25.70 2.42 -0.55
C GLU A 241 -25.71 3.17 0.79
N ASP A 242 -25.27 2.52 1.87
CA ASP A 242 -25.22 3.06 3.23
C ASP A 242 -24.04 4.02 3.49
N TRP A 243 -23.13 4.17 2.53
CA TRP A 243 -21.99 5.07 2.66
C TRP A 243 -22.43 6.53 2.74
N ASN A 244 -22.02 7.23 3.80
CA ASN A 244 -22.21 8.67 3.90
C ASN A 244 -21.18 9.43 3.03
N VAL A 245 -21.59 9.81 1.83
CA VAL A 245 -20.77 10.56 0.86
C VAL A 245 -20.95 12.08 0.93
N SER A 246 -21.65 12.63 1.93
CA SER A 246 -22.04 14.04 1.94
C SER A 246 -20.86 15.04 2.04
N GLN A 247 -19.66 14.56 2.38
CA GLN A 247 -18.42 15.36 2.41
C GLN A 247 -17.54 15.15 1.15
N VAL A 248 -17.94 14.25 0.25
CA VAL A 248 -17.19 13.95 -0.97
C VAL A 248 -17.35 15.08 -1.97
N THR A 249 -16.23 15.58 -2.48
CA THR A 249 -16.19 16.68 -3.46
C THR A 249 -15.88 16.21 -4.88
N SER A 250 -15.37 14.99 -5.03
CA SER A 250 -15.04 14.36 -6.31
C SER A 250 -15.25 12.85 -6.26
N MET A 251 -15.93 12.33 -7.29
CA MET A 251 -16.12 10.90 -7.58
C MET A 251 -15.56 10.57 -8.99
N ALA A 252 -14.61 11.37 -9.46
CA ALA A 252 -14.02 11.19 -10.78
C ALA A 252 -13.41 9.79 -10.91
N GLY A 253 -13.91 9.00 -11.85
CA GLY A 253 -13.44 7.65 -12.14
C GLY A 253 -13.66 6.62 -11.04
N THR A 254 -14.47 6.87 -10.00
CA THR A 254 -14.63 5.96 -8.85
C THR A 254 -14.89 4.51 -9.28
N PHE A 255 -15.74 4.27 -10.28
CA PHE A 255 -16.06 2.95 -10.84
C PHE A 255 -15.64 2.79 -12.31
N GLY A 256 -14.75 3.65 -12.82
CA GLY A 256 -14.27 3.55 -14.19
C GLY A 256 -13.60 2.20 -14.41
N TYR A 257 -13.95 1.45 -15.44
CA TYR A 257 -13.47 0.10 -15.75
C TYR A 257 -13.80 -0.97 -14.68
N ALA A 258 -14.63 -0.67 -13.68
CA ALA A 258 -15.18 -1.66 -12.75
C ALA A 258 -16.30 -2.45 -13.47
N SER A 259 -15.92 -3.36 -14.35
CA SER A 259 -16.82 -3.97 -15.35
C SER A 259 -18.01 -4.74 -14.75
N SER A 260 -17.87 -5.26 -13.53
CA SER A 260 -18.90 -6.05 -12.84
C SER A 260 -19.79 -5.23 -11.89
N PHE A 261 -19.47 -3.96 -11.65
CA PHE A 261 -20.17 -3.15 -10.65
C PHE A 261 -21.59 -2.81 -11.13
N ASP A 262 -22.59 -3.22 -10.36
CA ASP A 262 -24.02 -2.97 -10.60
C ASP A 262 -24.80 -2.94 -9.27
N GLN A 263 -24.44 -2.00 -8.40
CA GLN A 263 -25.05 -1.82 -7.07
C GLN A 263 -25.75 -0.45 -6.95
N PRO A 264 -26.87 -0.38 -6.20
CA PRO A 264 -27.62 0.86 -6.04
C PRO A 264 -26.79 1.95 -5.37
N LEU A 265 -26.97 3.19 -5.84
CA LEU A 265 -26.31 4.40 -5.33
C LEU A 265 -27.29 5.59 -5.25
N ASN A 266 -28.59 5.34 -5.40
CA ASN A 266 -29.62 6.39 -5.46
C ASN A 266 -29.72 7.23 -4.19
N ASP A 267 -29.28 6.70 -3.04
CA ASP A 267 -29.36 7.35 -1.74
C ASP A 267 -28.11 8.20 -1.40
N TRP A 268 -27.12 8.19 -2.28
CA TRP A 268 -25.93 9.03 -2.14
C TRP A 268 -26.26 10.52 -2.25
N ASP A 269 -25.96 11.29 -1.20
CA ASP A 269 -25.98 12.75 -1.23
C ASP A 269 -24.74 13.29 -1.96
N ILE A 270 -24.88 13.55 -3.25
CA ILE A 270 -23.81 14.10 -4.08
C ILE A 270 -23.83 15.63 -4.20
N SER A 271 -24.58 16.34 -3.35
CA SER A 271 -24.80 17.80 -3.47
C SER A 271 -23.54 18.67 -3.35
N GLN A 272 -22.41 18.08 -2.91
CA GLN A 272 -21.09 18.72 -2.84
C GLN A 272 -20.12 18.25 -3.94
N VAL A 273 -20.52 17.30 -4.80
CA VAL A 273 -19.65 16.68 -5.81
C VAL A 273 -19.54 17.59 -7.03
N THR A 274 -18.32 18.03 -7.33
CA THR A 274 -18.02 18.87 -8.49
C THR A 274 -17.55 18.08 -9.72
N SER A 275 -17.17 16.81 -9.53
CA SER A 275 -16.67 15.95 -10.61
C SER A 275 -17.17 14.52 -10.49
N ILE A 276 -17.82 14.07 -11.55
CA ILE A 276 -18.16 12.67 -11.84
C ILE A 276 -17.60 12.25 -13.22
N HIS A 277 -16.53 12.94 -13.64
CA HIS A 277 -15.81 12.64 -14.88
C HIS A 277 -15.43 11.15 -14.91
N ILE A 278 -15.71 10.46 -16.02
CA ILE A 278 -15.38 9.04 -16.23
C ILE A 278 -15.85 8.08 -15.12
N MET A 279 -16.79 8.47 -14.25
CA MET A 279 -17.17 7.69 -13.05
C MET A 279 -17.59 6.25 -13.37
N PHE A 280 -18.28 6.02 -14.49
CA PHE A 280 -18.73 4.71 -14.96
C PHE A 280 -18.16 4.38 -16.36
N GLN A 281 -17.08 5.02 -16.79
CA GLN A 281 -16.46 4.71 -18.08
C GLN A 281 -16.13 3.21 -18.13
N ASN A 282 -16.57 2.45 -19.14
CA ASN A 282 -16.36 0.99 -19.23
C ASN A 282 -16.91 0.16 -18.05
N ALA A 283 -17.78 0.72 -17.20
CA ALA A 283 -18.53 -0.06 -16.20
C ALA A 283 -19.68 -0.81 -16.89
N THR A 284 -19.35 -1.87 -17.61
CA THR A 284 -20.26 -2.52 -18.58
C THR A 284 -21.52 -3.10 -17.95
N ALA A 285 -21.49 -3.51 -16.69
CA ALA A 285 -22.64 -4.06 -15.98
C ALA A 285 -23.59 -2.99 -15.43
N PHE A 286 -23.09 -1.78 -15.14
CA PHE A 286 -23.81 -0.79 -14.35
C PHE A 286 -25.12 -0.35 -15.02
N ASN A 287 -26.24 -0.56 -14.32
CA ASN A 287 -27.55 -0.14 -14.79
C ASN A 287 -28.51 0.24 -13.64
N GLN A 288 -28.01 0.96 -12.64
CA GLN A 288 -28.78 1.35 -11.45
C GLN A 288 -29.31 2.78 -11.54
N PRO A 289 -30.51 3.05 -10.99
CA PRO A 289 -31.12 4.38 -11.04
C PRO A 289 -30.30 5.38 -10.21
N ILE A 290 -30.07 6.55 -10.79
CA ILE A 290 -29.31 7.67 -10.20
C ILE A 290 -29.95 9.02 -10.56
N GLU A 291 -31.20 9.01 -11.02
CA GLU A 291 -32.01 10.18 -11.32
C GLU A 291 -32.27 11.06 -10.07
N SER A 292 -32.15 10.50 -8.86
CA SER A 292 -32.31 11.23 -7.60
C SER A 292 -31.15 12.18 -7.28
N TRP A 293 -30.01 12.04 -7.96
CA TRP A 293 -28.80 12.81 -7.68
C TRP A 293 -28.98 14.30 -8.00
N ASP A 294 -28.61 15.16 -7.04
CA ASP A 294 -28.50 16.61 -7.25
C ASP A 294 -27.18 16.95 -7.92
N VAL A 295 -27.21 17.17 -9.24
CA VAL A 295 -26.03 17.47 -10.05
C VAL A 295 -25.80 18.98 -10.26
N ALA A 296 -26.50 19.86 -9.53
CA ALA A 296 -26.49 21.31 -9.78
C ALA A 296 -25.10 21.97 -9.70
N VAL A 297 -24.18 21.38 -8.92
CA VAL A 297 -22.79 21.87 -8.73
C VAL A 297 -21.75 21.03 -9.47
N VAL A 298 -22.16 20.06 -10.29
CA VAL A 298 -21.23 19.22 -11.06
C VAL A 298 -20.66 20.02 -12.23
N ASP A 299 -19.37 20.37 -12.14
CA ASP A 299 -18.64 21.07 -13.20
C ASP A 299 -18.17 20.12 -14.32
N THR A 300 -17.87 18.86 -13.99
CA THR A 300 -17.27 17.91 -14.92
C THR A 300 -17.95 16.53 -14.91
N MET A 301 -18.70 16.26 -15.98
CA MET A 301 -19.43 14.99 -16.23
C MET A 301 -18.98 14.29 -17.53
N GLY A 302 -17.87 14.76 -18.13
CA GLY A 302 -17.40 14.24 -19.42
C GLY A 302 -17.14 12.74 -19.37
N LYS A 303 -17.59 12.00 -20.40
CA LYS A 303 -17.37 10.56 -20.55
C LYS A 303 -17.86 9.70 -19.38
N MET A 304 -18.77 10.19 -18.54
CA MET A 304 -19.29 9.47 -17.36
C MET A 304 -19.74 8.04 -17.70
N PHE A 305 -20.47 7.85 -18.81
CA PHE A 305 -20.95 6.55 -19.29
C PHE A 305 -20.26 6.07 -20.58
N LEU A 306 -19.07 6.59 -20.90
CA LEU A 306 -18.35 6.16 -22.10
C LEU A 306 -18.12 4.64 -22.05
N ASP A 307 -18.67 3.90 -23.00
CA ASP A 307 -18.64 2.43 -23.08
C ASP A 307 -19.34 1.69 -21.91
N ALA A 308 -20.21 2.35 -21.15
CA ALA A 308 -21.11 1.70 -20.19
C ALA A 308 -22.34 1.11 -20.93
N VAL A 309 -22.12 0.02 -21.66
CA VAL A 309 -23.05 -0.48 -22.68
C VAL A 309 -24.45 -0.88 -22.18
N ASN A 310 -24.60 -1.21 -20.90
CA ASN A 310 -25.89 -1.62 -20.32
C ASN A 310 -26.68 -0.47 -19.70
N PHE A 311 -26.08 0.71 -19.51
CA PHE A 311 -26.74 1.82 -18.84
C PHE A 311 -27.90 2.36 -19.69
N ASN A 312 -29.13 2.23 -19.18
CA ASN A 312 -30.36 2.65 -19.86
C ASN A 312 -31.38 3.37 -18.95
N GLN A 313 -30.91 3.92 -17.82
CA GLN A 313 -31.76 4.60 -16.84
C GLN A 313 -32.17 6.01 -17.27
N CYS A 314 -33.29 6.49 -16.71
CA CYS A 314 -33.76 7.86 -16.94
C CYS A 314 -32.86 8.87 -16.21
N LEU A 315 -32.67 10.07 -16.78
CA LEU A 315 -31.90 11.17 -16.17
C LEU A 315 -32.63 12.51 -16.36
N SER A 316 -33.97 12.51 -16.34
CA SER A 316 -34.78 13.69 -16.68
C SER A 316 -34.66 14.86 -15.69
N THR A 317 -34.09 14.62 -14.52
CA THR A 317 -33.92 15.55 -13.40
C THR A 317 -32.54 16.17 -13.31
N TRP A 318 -31.60 15.71 -14.15
CA TRP A 318 -30.22 16.20 -14.20
C TRP A 318 -30.09 17.51 -14.97
#